data_AF-A0ABD0Q6M9-F1
#
_entry.id   AF-A0ABD0Q6M9-F1
#
_cell.length_a   1.000
_cell.length_b   1.000
_cell.length_c   1.000
_cell.angle_alpha   90.00
_cell.angle_beta   90.00
_cell.angle_gamma   90.00
#
_symmetry.space_group_name_H-M   'P 1'
#
loop_
_entity.id
_entity.type
_entity.pdbx_description
1 polymer ?
#
loop_
_entity_poly.entity_id
_entity_poly.type
_entity_poly.pdbx_seq_one_letter_code
_entity_poly.pdbx_strand_id
1 'polypeptide(L)' 'QERERIVTEVKKQMEVEKQQAVDETKKKQWCANCRKEAIFYCCWNTSYCDYPCQQAHWPEHMKSCT' A
#
# COMPACT_ATOMS: atom_id res chain seq x y z
N GLN A 1 -23.37 -12.86 -26.42
CA GLN A 1 -24.35 -11.88 -25.92
C GLN A 1 -24.47 -11.90 -24.40
N GLU A 2 -25.13 -12.88 -23.76
CA GLU A 2 -25.30 -12.85 -22.29
C GLU A 2 -23.98 -12.97 -21.50
N ARG A 3 -23.12 -13.90 -21.91
CA ARG A 3 -21.76 -14.04 -21.34
C ARG A 3 -20.95 -12.74 -21.44
N GLU A 4 -21.08 -12.01 -22.55
CA GLU A 4 -20.35 -10.76 -22.76
C GLU A 4 -20.90 -9.62 -21.89
N ARG A 5 -22.22 -9.58 -21.70
CA ARG A 5 -22.87 -8.65 -20.76
C ARG A 5 -22.39 -8.87 -19.34
N ILE A 6 -22.43 -10.12 -18.86
CA ILE A 6 -21.96 -10.49 -17.51
C ILE A 6 -20.48 -10.12 -17.34
N VAL A 7 -19.62 -10.45 -18.32
CA VAL A 7 -18.20 -10.10 -18.25
C VAL A 7 -17.99 -8.58 -18.19
N THR A 8 -18.79 -7.81 -18.93
CA THR A 8 -18.71 -6.35 -18.94
C THR A 8 -19.13 -5.76 -17.59
N GLU A 9 -20.20 -6.28 -17.01
CA GLU A 9 -20.69 -5.87 -15.70
C GLU A 9 -19.69 -6.19 -14.58
N VAL A 10 -19.14 -7.42 -14.57
CA VAL A 10 -18.09 -7.81 -13.62
C VAL A 10 -16.87 -6.91 -13.74
N LYS A 11 -16.42 -6.59 -14.97
CA LYS A 11 -15.30 -5.66 -15.16
C LYS A 11 -15.60 -4.28 -14.60
N LYS A 12 -16.80 -3.75 -14.84
CA LYS A 12 -17.21 -2.45 -14.30
C LYS A 12 -17.20 -2.43 -12.78
N GLN A 13 -17.75 -3.48 -12.15
CA GLN A 13 -17.75 -3.62 -10.69
C GLN A 13 -16.32 -3.70 -10.14
N MET A 14 -15.45 -4.46 -10.80
CA MET A 14 -14.06 -4.60 -10.39
C MET A 14 -13.27 -3.29 -10.48
N GLU A 15 -13.56 -2.45 -11.46
CA GLU A 15 -12.93 -1.14 -11.55
C GLU A 15 -13.38 -0.19 -10.43
N VAL A 16 -14.65 -0.25 -10.02
CA VAL A 16 -15.15 0.52 -8.88
C VAL A 16 -14.48 0.05 -7.58
N GLU A 17 -14.40 -1.26 -7.35
CA GLU A 17 -13.74 -1.82 -6.16
C GLU A 17 -12.24 -1.51 -6.12
N LYS A 18 -11.56 -1.58 -7.27
CA LYS A 18 -10.15 -1.21 -7.39
C LYS A 18 -9.94 0.26 -7.01
N GLN A 19 -10.79 1.16 -7.52
CA GLN A 19 -10.68 2.59 -7.22
C GLN A 19 -10.90 2.86 -5.72
N GLN A 20 -11.90 2.23 -5.10
CA GLN A 20 -12.13 2.32 -3.66
C GLN A 20 -10.94 1.82 -2.84
N ALA A 21 -10.36 0.68 -3.21
CA ALA A 21 -9.17 0.14 -2.53
C ALA A 21 -7.96 1.08 -2.63
N VAL A 22 -7.75 1.72 -3.79
CA VAL A 22 -6.71 2.73 -3.98
C VAL A 22 -6.93 3.94 -3.08
N ASP A 23 -8.16 4.44 -3.01
CA ASP A 23 -8.48 5.62 -2.21
C ASP A 23 -8.35 5.36 -0.70
N GLU A 24 -8.73 4.17 -0.22
CA GLU A 24 -8.46 3.76 1.17
C GLU A 24 -6.96 3.58 1.44
N THR A 25 -6.21 3.07 0.46
CA THR A 25 -4.75 2.92 0.60
C THR A 25 -4.06 4.27 0.79
N LYS A 26 -4.48 5.29 0.03
CA LYS A 26 -3.92 6.65 0.10
C LYS A 26 -4.16 7.36 1.44
N LYS A 27 -5.11 6.91 2.26
CA LYS A 27 -5.42 7.50 3.58
C LYS A 27 -4.48 7.05 4.68
N LYS A 28 -3.61 6.05 4.43
CA LYS A 28 -2.79 5.39 5.45
C LYS A 28 -1.31 5.50 5.14
N GLN A 29 -0.50 5.30 6.17
CA GLN A 29 0.95 5.11 6.03
C GLN A 29 1.26 3.62 5.92
N TRP A 30 2.28 3.28 5.13
CA TRP A 30 2.62 1.89 4.80
C TRP A 30 4.08 1.61 5.12
N CYS A 31 4.32 0.45 5.73
CA CYS A 31 5.64 0.02 6.15
C CYS A 31 6.57 -0.09 4.94
N ALA A 32 7.68 0.64 4.97
CA ALA A 32 8.68 0.63 3.91
C ALA A 32 9.28 -0.76 3.68
N ASN A 33 9.34 -1.59 4.73
CA ASN A 33 9.87 -2.94 4.68
C ASN A 33 8.84 -3.99 4.19
N CYS A 34 7.66 -4.06 4.83
CA CYS A 34 6.74 -5.20 4.66
C CYS A 34 5.35 -4.84 4.11
N ARG A 35 5.09 -3.56 3.81
CA ARG A 35 3.82 -3.07 3.24
C ARG A 35 2.56 -3.26 4.11
N LYS A 36 2.70 -3.70 5.36
CA LYS A 36 1.63 -3.58 6.37
C LYS A 36 1.43 -2.12 6.75
N GLU A 37 0.27 -1.79 7.33
CA GLU A 37 -0.01 -0.46 7.86
C GLU A 37 1.07 -0.06 8.88
N ALA A 38 1.65 1.13 8.70
CA ALA A 38 2.70 1.65 9.56
C ALA A 38 2.11 2.36 10.77
N ILE A 39 2.79 2.28 11.91
CA ILE A 39 2.35 2.89 13.18
C ILE A 39 3.29 4.01 13.66
N PHE A 40 4.50 4.10 13.08
CA PHE A 40 5.44 5.20 13.32
C PHE A 40 6.26 5.52 12.07
N TYR A 41 6.90 6.68 12.05
CA TYR A 41 7.74 7.14 10.95
C TYR A 41 9.21 7.32 11.39
N CYS A 42 10.12 7.23 10.42
CA CYS A 42 11.51 7.63 10.59
C CYS A 42 11.74 9.01 9.98
N CYS A 43 11.44 9.17 8.68
CA CYS A 43 11.53 10.44 7.96
C CYS A 43 10.46 10.52 6.85
N TRP A 44 10.51 11.56 6.01
CA TRP A 44 9.59 11.72 4.88
C TRP A 44 9.50 10.44 4.03
N ASN A 45 8.28 9.97 3.82
CA ASN A 45 7.95 8.79 3.02
C ASN A 45 8.63 7.46 3.49
N THR A 46 9.12 7.40 4.74
CA THR A 46 9.67 6.17 5.33
C THR A 46 9.03 5.90 6.70
N SER A 47 8.06 4.98 6.71
CA SER A 47 7.30 4.58 7.89
C SER A 47 7.41 3.08 8.14
N TYR A 48 7.14 2.62 9.37
CA TYR A 48 7.28 1.21 9.77
C TYR A 48 6.11 0.72 10.62
N CYS A 49 5.78 -0.56 10.50
CA CYS A 49 4.76 -1.20 11.32
C CYS A 49 5.28 -1.61 12.70
N ASP A 50 6.60 -1.83 12.84
CA ASP A 50 7.25 -2.24 14.09
C ASP A 50 8.79 -2.06 13.97
N TYR A 51 9.51 -2.07 15.09
CA TYR A 51 10.97 -1.94 15.16
C TYR A 51 11.75 -3.01 14.37
N PRO A 52 11.35 -4.30 14.33
CA PRO A 52 12.03 -5.29 13.51
C PRO A 52 12.03 -4.93 12.01
N CYS A 53 10.97 -4.30 11.52
CA CYS A 53 10.91 -3.82 10.13
C CYS A 53 11.85 -2.63 9.89
N GLN A 54 12.01 -1.74 10.87
CA GLN A 54 12.98 -0.65 10.78
C GLN A 54 14.40 -1.19 10.74
N GLN A 55 14.75 -2.12 11.64
CA GLN A 55 16.09 -2.72 11.70
C GLN A 55 16.43 -3.47 10.41
N ALA A 56 15.48 -4.23 9.86
CA ALA A 56 15.68 -4.97 8.60
C ALA A 56 15.90 -4.03 7.40
N HIS A 57 15.17 -2.90 7.34
CA HIS A 57 15.30 -1.92 6.26
C HIS A 57 16.51 -0.99 6.42
N TRP A 58 17.07 -0.88 7.63
CA TRP A 58 18.10 0.11 7.96
C TRP A 58 19.34 0.11 7.04
N PRO A 59 19.92 -1.05 6.64
CA PRO A 59 21.09 -1.06 5.75
C PRO A 59 20.88 -0.37 4.39
N GLU A 60 19.64 -0.39 3.90
CA GLU A 60 19.25 0.32 2.68
C GLU A 60 18.88 1.77 2.97
N HIS A 61 18.05 1.98 3.99
CA HIS A 61 17.51 3.29 4.33
C HIS A 61 18.55 4.33 4.79
N MET A 62 19.58 3.90 5.54
CA MET A 62 20.55 4.81 6.16
C MET A 62 21.26 5.74 5.16
N LYS A 63 21.34 5.33 3.89
CA LYS A 63 22.02 6.08 2.82
C LYS A 63 21.28 7.36 2.43
N SER A 64 19.99 7.46 2.76
CA SER A 64 19.10 8.56 2.37
C SER A 64 18.18 9.03 3.50
N CYS A 65 18.47 8.66 4.76
CA CYS A 65 17.72 9.13 5.92
C CYS A 65 17.92 10.63 6.12
N THR A 66 16.83 11.35 6.46
CA THR A 66 16.79 12.81 6.63
C THR A 66 15.92 13.24 7.80
#